data_AF-A0A5S5BWS7-F1
#
_entry.id   AF-A0A5S5BWS7-F1
#
_cell.length_a   1.000
_cell.length_b   1.000
_cell.length_c   1.000
_cell.angle_alpha   90.00
_cell.angle_beta   90.00
_cell.angle_gamma   90.00
#
_symmetry.space_group_name_H-M   'P 1'
#
loop_
_entity.id
_entity.type
_entity.pdbx_description
1 polymer ?
#
loop_
_entity_poly.entity_id
_entity_poly.type
_entity_poly.pdbx_seq_one_letter_code
_entity_poly.pdbx_strand_id
1 'polypeptide(L)' 'MIKTILLIAGVILLGYGIYTVIAPEASVSIGGFSIEAQDNTNAYISIGLGIVALIAGVIVSKKA' A
#
# COMPACT_ATOMS: atom_id res chain seq x y z
N MET A 1 -5.87 -17.61 13.93
CA MET A 1 -6.28 -16.19 13.89
C MET A 1 -5.27 -15.31 13.17
N ILE A 2 -3.96 -15.44 13.44
CA ILE A 2 -2.89 -14.64 12.78
C ILE A 2 -3.00 -14.60 11.24
N LYS A 3 -3.34 -15.71 10.57
CA LYS A 3 -3.46 -15.74 9.10
C LYS A 3 -4.48 -14.74 8.55
N THR A 4 -5.65 -14.66 9.20
CA THR A 4 -6.77 -13.84 8.75
C THR A 4 -6.41 -12.37 8.89
N ILE A 5 -5.70 -12.04 9.97
CA ILE A 5 -5.20 -10.69 10.23
C ILE A 5 -4.15 -10.30 9.18
N LEU A 6 -3.20 -11.18 8.84
CA LEU A 6 -2.21 -10.92 7.79
C LEU A 6 -2.85 -10.69 6.42
N LEU A 7 -3.83 -11.51 6.05
CA LEU A 7 -4.52 -11.38 4.77
C LEU A 7 -5.35 -10.09 4.69
N ILE A 8 -6.11 -9.76 5.74
CA ILE A 8 -6.88 -8.52 5.78
C ILE A 8 -5.95 -7.30 5.74
N ALA A 9 -4.87 -7.30 6.52
CA ALA A 9 -3.89 -6.22 6.52
C ALA A 9 -3.22 -6.06 5.14
N GLY A 10 -2.88 -7.16 4.46
CA GLY A 10 -2.31 -7.13 3.11
C GLY A 10 -3.26 -6.54 2.06
N VAL A 11 -4.55 -6.87 2.12
CA VAL A 11 -5.57 -6.29 1.22
C VAL A 11 -5.75 -4.79 1.48
N ILE A 12 -5.77 -4.35 2.74
CA ILE A 12 -5.90 -2.93 3.10
C ILE A 12 -4.67 -2.15 2.62
N LEU A 13 -3.46 -2.65 2.86
CA LEU A 13 -2.20 -2.02 2.41
C LEU A 13 -2.13 -1.90 0.87
N LEU A 14 -2.58 -2.93 0.15
CA LEU A 14 -2.66 -2.88 -1.30
C LEU A 14 -3.68 -1.87 -1.79
N GLY A 15 -4.90 -1.88 -1.22
CA GLY A 15 -5.94 -0.93 -1.60
C GLY A 15 -5.51 0.52 -1.34
N TYR A 16 -4.92 0.78 -0.17
CA TYR A 16 -4.39 2.09 0.19
C TYR A 16 -3.26 2.50 -0.75
N GLY A 17 -2.22 1.68 -0.92
CA GLY A 17 -1.09 2.01 -1.78
C GLY A 17 -1.49 2.25 -3.25
N ILE A 18 -2.43 1.46 -3.80
CA ILE A 18 -2.97 1.70 -5.15
C ILE A 18 -3.75 3.02 -5.20
N TYR A 19 -4.56 3.32 -4.20
CA TYR A 19 -5.29 4.58 -4.11
C TYR A 19 -4.33 5.78 -4.07
N THR A 20 -3.26 5.71 -3.28
CA THR A 20 -2.25 6.79 -3.18
C THR A 20 -1.45 6.97 -4.48
N VAL A 21 -1.28 5.93 -5.31
CA VAL A 21 -0.68 6.06 -6.65
C VAL A 21 -1.61 6.79 -7.62
N ILE A 22 -2.92 6.49 -7.56
CA ILE A 22 -3.93 7.08 -8.47
C ILE A 22 -4.30 8.51 -8.04
N ALA A 23 -4.46 8.71 -6.73
CA ALA A 23 -4.78 9.97 -6.08
C ALA A 23 -3.66 10.30 -5.10
N PRO A 24 -2.58 10.95 -5.57
CA PRO A 24 -1.48 11.35 -4.70
C PRO A 24 -2.00 12.32 -3.64
N GLU A 25 -1.91 11.92 -2.37
CA GLU A 25 -2.42 12.72 -1.24
C GLU A 25 -1.72 14.08 -1.11
N ALA A 26 -0.56 14.25 -1.75
CA ALA A 26 0.20 15.50 -1.80
C ALA A 26 -0.08 16.36 -3.06
N SER A 27 -0.88 15.93 -4.03
CA SER A 27 -1.17 16.75 -5.22
C SER A 27 -2.30 17.75 -4.95
N VAL A 28 -2.13 18.66 -3.99
CA VAL A 28 -3.00 19.83 -3.85
C VAL A 28 -2.39 20.97 -4.65
N SER A 29 -2.85 21.15 -5.90
CA SER A 29 -2.42 22.24 -6.76
C SER A 29 -2.95 23.58 -6.25
N ILE A 30 -2.16 24.30 -5.45
CA ILE A 30 -2.42 25.71 -5.11
C ILE A 30 -1.88 26.58 -6.26
N GLY A 31 -2.78 27.02 -7.14
CA GLY A 31 -2.53 28.20 -7.98
C GLY A 31 -1.37 28.15 -8.98
N GLY A 32 -1.23 27.07 -9.76
CA GLY A 32 -0.36 27.04 -10.95
C GLY A 32 1.14 26.86 -10.69
N PHE A 33 1.56 26.71 -9.43
CA PHE A 33 2.90 26.27 -9.07
C PHE A 33 2.81 24.84 -8.52
N SER A 34 3.15 23.86 -9.35
CA SER A 34 3.39 22.48 -8.91
C SER A 34 4.73 22.42 -8.17
N ILE A 35 4.77 22.97 -6.96
CA ILE A 35 5.91 22.80 -6.04
C ILE A 35 5.54 21.67 -5.10
N GLU A 36 5.87 20.45 -5.50
CA GLU A 36 6.14 19.32 -4.61
C GLU A 36 6.64 18.18 -5.49
N ALA A 37 7.85 17.72 -5.23
CA ALA A 37 8.35 16.48 -5.81
C ALA A 37 7.31 15.40 -5.49
N GLN A 38 6.59 14.93 -6.51
CA GLN A 38 5.59 13.90 -6.37
C GLN A 38 6.27 12.60 -5.91
N ASP A 39 6.46 12.45 -4.59
CA ASP A 39 7.17 11.33 -4.00
C ASP A 39 6.20 10.17 -3.75
N ASN A 40 6.01 9.37 -4.79
CA ASN A 40 5.18 8.17 -4.72
C ASN A 40 5.90 6.99 -4.02
N THR A 41 7.11 7.19 -3.48
CA THR A 41 7.91 6.14 -2.83
C THR A 41 7.14 5.46 -1.71
N ASN A 42 6.42 6.23 -0.88
CA ASN A 42 5.60 5.68 0.21
C ASN A 42 4.44 4.81 -0.29
N ALA A 43 3.86 5.14 -1.45
CA ALA A 43 2.80 4.35 -2.06
C ALA A 43 3.34 2.99 -2.56
N TYR A 44 4.51 2.99 -3.21
CA TYR A 44 5.18 1.76 -3.65
C TYR A 44 5.64 0.89 -2.47
N ILE A 45 6.11 1.49 -1.38
CA ILE A 45 6.44 0.77 -0.13
C ILE A 45 5.19 0.10 0.45
N SER A 46 4.07 0.82 0.50
CA SER A 46 2.79 0.29 1.00
C SER A 46 2.29 -0.89 0.15
N ILE A 47 2.39 -0.78 -1.18
CA ILE A 47 2.08 -1.88 -2.11
C ILE A 47 3.01 -3.07 -1.87
N GLY A 48 4.32 -2.85 -1.77
CA GLY A 48 5.30 -3.90 -1.54
C GLY A 48 5.06 -4.65 -0.22
N LEU A 49 4.80 -3.92 0.86
CA LEU A 49 4.42 -4.51 2.15
C LEU A 49 3.10 -5.28 2.08
N GLY A 50 2.11 -4.76 1.36
CA GLY A 50 0.84 -5.45 1.12
C GLY A 50 1.03 -6.78 0.40
N ILE A 51 1.83 -6.82 -0.67
CA ILE A 51 2.16 -8.04 -1.40
C ILE A 51 2.91 -9.05 -0.50
N VAL A 52 3.92 -8.61 0.24
CA VAL A 52 4.68 -9.47 1.16
C VAL A 52 3.78 -10.04 2.25
N ALA A 53 2.87 -9.22 2.81
CA ALA A 53 1.91 -9.68 3.82
C ALA A 53 0.93 -10.72 3.26
N LEU A 54 0.45 -10.55 2.02
CA LEU A 54 -0.40 -11.55 1.37
C LEU A 54 0.35 -12.86 1.12
N ILE A 55 1.56 -12.79 0.56
CA ILE A 55 2.40 -13.97 0.28
C ILE A 55 2.73 -14.70 1.59
N ALA A 56 3.17 -13.97 2.62
CA ALA A 56 3.45 -14.53 3.94
C ALA A 56 2.19 -15.14 4.57
N GLY A 57 1.02 -14.50 4.45
CA GLY A 57 -0.26 -15.01 4.94
C GLY A 57 -0.65 -16.34 4.29
N VAL A 58 -0.42 -16.48 2.98
CA VAL A 58 -0.69 -17.73 2.23
C VAL A 58 0.33 -18.82 2.57
N ILE A 59 1.63 -18.50 2.66
CA ILE A 59 2.69 -19.49 2.97
C ILE A 59 2.58 -19.99 4.41
N VAL A 60 2.37 -19.09 5.38
CA VAL A 60 2.14 -19.45 6.78
C VAL A 60 0.87 -20.31 6.92
N SER A 61 -0.14 -20.08 6.09
CA SER A 61 -1.34 -20.93 6.05
C SER A 61 -1.09 -22.36 5.54
N LYS A 62 0.02 -22.61 4.83
CA LYS A 62 0.37 -23.93 4.28
C LYS A 62 1.21 -24.79 5.24
N LYS A 63 1.81 -24.18 6.26
CA LYS A 63 2.65 -24.85 7.28
C LYS A 63 1.96 -25.02 8.64
N ALA A 64 0.73 -24.53 8.79
CA ALA A 64 -0.09 -24.66 10.00
C ALA A 64 -1.09 -25.81 9.86
#